data_AF-A0A3G2E6N1-F1
#
_entry.id   AF-A0A3G2E6N1-F1
#
_cell.length_a   1.000
_cell.length_b   1.000
_cell.length_c   1.000
_cell.angle_alpha   90.00
_cell.angle_beta   90.00
_cell.angle_gamma   90.00
#
_symmetry.space_group_name_H-M   'P 1'
#
loop_
_entity.id
_entity.type
_entity.pdbx_description
1 polymer ?
#
loop_
_entity_poly.entity_id
_entity_poly.type
_entity_poly.pdbx_seq_one_letter_code
_entity_poly.pdbx_strand_id
1 'polypeptide(L)'
;MELIMTGPFKHTLACAATLLLSLGAHAAAHAGDITLFEDVDLRGRAVNLRETTDDLSRFGFNDKVSSILVRSGTWDVCTDAGFRGNCRTLGPGEYRSMPGMNDAISSVRESGRGDGNNPGRPGRDPDRGHGGYGRGGTLEVYSGAGQNGGSARLNRDTDDFVNIGFNDRTTSIVVYNGYWQLCSDSNYNGVCRIFGPGRHDDLGRGLDGRVSSARMVDEREARRQQQYDNQYQRPQYDQPQYPQYQQPQYQQRGAVLLFPEAGMRGEPLALDRNAEDLVRYNFNDRASSIVVNEGQWEVCSDSNFHGRCEVIGPGEYGRLNSMENQISSLRRVR
;
A
#
# COMPACT_ATOMS: atom_id res chain seq x y z
N MET A 1 46.83 15.62 -75.92
CA MET A 1 46.15 14.75 -74.95
C MET A 1 45.94 15.60 -73.71
N GLU A 2 44.69 15.97 -73.46
CA GLU A 2 44.08 16.58 -72.25
C GLU A 2 43.11 17.69 -72.67
N LEU A 3 41.83 17.48 -72.35
CA LEU A 3 40.82 18.50 -72.06
C LEU A 3 39.54 17.80 -71.56
N ILE A 4 39.40 17.80 -70.23
CA ILE A 4 38.28 18.35 -69.45
C ILE A 4 36.84 18.03 -69.92
N MET A 5 36.14 17.31 -69.02
CA MET A 5 34.73 17.43 -68.57
C MET A 5 33.57 17.40 -69.59
N THR A 6 32.59 16.55 -69.33
CA THR A 6 31.25 16.88 -68.80
C THR A 6 30.28 15.71 -69.09
N GLY A 7 29.53 15.28 -68.08
CA GLY A 7 28.49 14.26 -68.25
C GLY A 7 27.23 14.78 -68.96
N PRO A 8 26.26 13.89 -69.21
CA PRO A 8 24.94 14.16 -68.66
C PRO A 8 24.27 12.95 -68.00
N PHE A 9 23.56 13.27 -66.92
CA PHE A 9 22.61 12.45 -66.19
C PHE A 9 21.55 11.81 -67.09
N LYS A 10 21.25 10.52 -66.88
CA LYS A 10 19.91 9.95 -67.08
C LYS A 10 19.58 8.94 -66.00
N HIS A 11 18.45 9.20 -65.34
CA HIS A 11 17.90 8.53 -64.18
C HIS A 11 17.56 7.06 -64.45
N THR A 12 17.84 6.18 -63.49
CA THR A 12 17.17 4.89 -63.38
C THR A 12 16.95 4.51 -61.91
N LEU A 13 15.67 4.54 -61.57
CA LEU A 13 14.93 3.86 -60.50
C LEU A 13 15.62 3.53 -59.17
N ALA A 14 15.13 4.22 -58.13
CA ALA A 14 15.15 3.76 -56.76
C ALA A 14 14.22 2.55 -56.58
N CYS A 15 14.76 1.43 -56.11
CA CYS A 15 14.02 0.38 -55.40
C CYS A 15 14.72 0.15 -54.06
N ALA A 16 14.38 0.97 -53.08
CA ALA A 16 14.80 0.77 -51.69
C ALA A 16 13.98 -0.37 -51.09
N ALA A 17 14.49 -1.60 -51.16
CA ALA A 17 14.00 -2.70 -50.32
C ALA A 17 14.68 -2.59 -48.96
N THR A 18 14.13 -1.78 -48.06
CA THR A 18 14.50 -1.78 -46.64
C THR A 18 13.99 -3.08 -46.01
N LEU A 19 14.84 -4.10 -45.99
CA LEU A 19 14.64 -5.29 -45.17
C LEU A 19 14.79 -4.87 -43.70
N LEU A 20 13.68 -4.50 -43.06
CA LEU A 20 13.60 -4.40 -41.61
C LEU A 20 13.76 -5.82 -41.03
N LEU A 21 15.01 -6.23 -40.78
CA LEU A 21 15.28 -7.28 -39.82
C LEU A 21 14.88 -6.73 -38.45
N SER A 22 13.63 -6.98 -38.08
CA SER A 22 13.23 -6.91 -36.69
C SER A 22 14.05 -7.96 -35.94
N LEU A 23 15.09 -7.51 -35.25
CA LEU A 23 15.60 -8.30 -34.13
C LEU A 23 14.44 -8.35 -33.13
N GLY A 24 13.70 -9.46 -33.17
CA GLY A 24 12.92 -9.88 -32.03
C GLY A 24 13.89 -10.03 -30.88
N ALA A 25 14.03 -8.98 -30.09
CA ALA A 25 14.49 -9.09 -28.72
C ALA A 25 13.48 -10.04 -28.07
N HIS A 26 13.80 -11.33 -28.10
CA HIS A 26 13.22 -12.27 -27.18
C HIS A 26 13.63 -11.70 -25.85
N ALA A 27 12.70 -11.00 -25.20
CA ALA A 27 12.80 -10.74 -23.79
C ALA A 27 12.93 -12.14 -23.19
N ALA A 28 14.16 -12.56 -22.90
CA ALA A 28 14.40 -13.68 -22.03
C ALA A 28 13.65 -13.31 -20.77
N ALA A 29 12.51 -13.96 -20.55
CA ALA A 29 11.73 -13.76 -19.35
C ALA A 29 12.67 -14.13 -18.21
N HIS A 30 13.28 -13.14 -17.55
CA HIS A 30 14.23 -13.35 -16.47
C HIS A 30 13.52 -14.18 -15.40
N ALA A 31 13.78 -15.49 -15.38
CA ALA A 31 13.29 -16.37 -14.33
C ALA A 31 13.87 -15.86 -13.02
N GLY A 32 13.03 -15.80 -11.98
CA GLY A 32 13.56 -15.62 -10.64
C GLY A 32 14.66 -16.64 -10.38
N ASP A 33 15.66 -16.28 -9.59
CA ASP A 33 16.75 -17.18 -9.20
C ASP A 33 16.94 -17.02 -7.69
N ILE A 34 16.58 -18.05 -6.95
CA ILE A 34 16.71 -18.14 -5.49
C ILE A 34 17.61 -19.31 -5.13
N THR A 35 18.45 -19.13 -4.12
CA THR A 35 19.27 -20.20 -3.55
C THR A 35 18.97 -20.32 -2.06
N LEU A 36 18.60 -21.51 -1.63
CA LEU A 36 18.32 -21.85 -0.23
C LEU A 36 19.52 -22.58 0.36
N PHE A 37 19.91 -22.22 1.58
CA PHE A 37 21.08 -22.77 2.28
C PHE A 37 20.66 -23.43 3.59
N GLU A 38 21.29 -24.57 3.89
CA GLU A 38 20.98 -25.36 5.10
C GLU A 38 21.45 -24.67 6.39
N ASP A 39 22.55 -23.92 6.33
CA ASP A 39 23.09 -23.18 7.47
C ASP A 39 22.84 -21.67 7.33
N VAL A 40 23.04 -20.93 8.44
CA VAL A 40 23.09 -19.46 8.44
C VAL A 40 24.27 -18.92 7.62
N ASP A 41 24.24 -17.63 7.32
CA ASP A 41 25.31 -16.90 6.60
C ASP A 41 25.64 -17.44 5.19
N LEU A 42 24.65 -18.04 4.51
CA LEU A 42 24.76 -18.59 3.15
C LEU A 42 25.78 -19.74 3.07
N ARG A 43 25.76 -20.64 4.06
CA ARG A 43 26.69 -21.77 4.20
C ARG A 43 25.97 -23.12 4.14
N GLY A 44 26.77 -24.18 4.15
CA GLY A 44 26.29 -25.55 4.13
C GLY A 44 25.86 -26.00 2.74
N ARG A 45 25.04 -27.04 2.71
CA ARG A 45 24.41 -27.52 1.47
C ARG A 45 23.49 -26.43 0.92
N ALA A 46 23.38 -26.36 -0.40
CA ALA A 46 22.52 -25.37 -1.06
C ALA A 46 21.70 -25.99 -2.19
N VAL A 47 20.50 -25.45 -2.42
CA VAL A 47 19.67 -25.75 -3.60
C VAL A 47 19.32 -24.45 -4.31
N ASN A 48 19.62 -24.38 -5.61
CA ASN A 48 19.24 -23.28 -6.48
C ASN A 48 17.93 -23.62 -7.19
N LEU A 49 16.96 -22.72 -7.13
CA LEU A 49 15.64 -22.88 -7.72
C LEU A 49 15.37 -21.68 -8.62
N ARG A 50 14.82 -21.96 -9.80
CA ARG A 50 14.39 -20.95 -10.78
C ARG A 50 12.90 -21.00 -11.10
N GLU A 51 12.22 -21.94 -10.47
CA GLU A 51 10.81 -22.24 -10.69
C GLU A 51 10.12 -22.46 -9.33
N THR A 52 8.80 -22.36 -9.38
CA THR A 52 7.92 -22.69 -8.27
C THR A 52 8.14 -24.12 -7.79
N THR A 53 8.37 -24.27 -6.50
CA THR A 53 8.57 -25.56 -5.82
C THR A 53 7.58 -25.67 -4.68
N ASP A 54 6.52 -26.45 -4.91
CA ASP A 54 5.45 -26.70 -3.95
C ASP A 54 5.87 -27.61 -2.79
N ASP A 55 6.96 -28.35 -2.91
CA ASP A 55 7.44 -29.23 -1.85
C ASP A 55 8.96 -29.40 -1.92
N LEU A 56 9.68 -28.86 -0.93
CA LEU A 56 11.14 -28.94 -0.83
C LEU A 56 11.66 -30.33 -0.44
N SER A 57 10.80 -31.27 -0.03
CA SER A 57 11.19 -32.66 0.22
C SER A 57 11.73 -33.33 -1.05
N ARG A 58 11.28 -32.90 -2.25
CA ARG A 58 11.78 -33.35 -3.56
C ARG A 58 13.27 -33.07 -3.76
N PHE A 59 13.79 -32.07 -3.05
CA PHE A 59 15.19 -31.69 -3.04
C PHE A 59 15.90 -32.10 -1.73
N GLY A 60 15.21 -32.80 -0.83
CA GLY A 60 15.70 -33.15 0.49
C GLY A 60 16.01 -31.91 1.34
N PHE A 61 15.20 -30.85 1.20
CA PHE A 61 15.40 -29.52 1.80
C PHE A 61 14.20 -29.04 2.64
N ASN A 62 13.21 -29.91 2.87
CA ASN A 62 12.09 -29.62 3.75
C ASN A 62 12.59 -29.32 5.16
N ASP A 63 12.13 -28.23 5.77
CA ASP A 63 12.44 -27.85 7.16
C ASP A 63 13.96 -27.76 7.44
N LYS A 64 14.73 -27.33 6.44
CA LYS A 64 16.20 -27.25 6.52
C LYS A 64 16.77 -25.89 6.20
N VAL A 65 15.96 -24.95 5.72
CA VAL A 65 16.47 -23.67 5.23
C VAL A 65 16.76 -22.73 6.40
N SER A 66 18.00 -22.28 6.51
CA SER A 66 18.44 -21.32 7.53
C SER A 66 18.87 -19.97 6.96
N SER A 67 19.27 -19.90 5.69
CA SER A 67 19.57 -18.63 4.99
C SER A 67 19.28 -18.71 3.49
N ILE A 68 19.11 -17.54 2.85
CA ILE A 68 18.60 -17.44 1.47
C ILE A 68 19.34 -16.35 0.70
N LEU A 69 19.70 -16.62 -0.55
CA LEU A 69 20.14 -15.62 -1.53
C LEU A 69 19.09 -15.53 -2.65
N VAL A 70 18.53 -14.34 -2.85
CA VAL A 70 17.68 -14.06 -4.01
C VAL A 70 18.51 -13.26 -5.01
N ARG A 71 18.90 -13.88 -6.13
CA ARG A 71 19.64 -13.21 -7.21
C ARG A 71 18.73 -12.37 -8.10
N SER A 72 17.54 -12.88 -8.40
CA SER A 72 16.54 -12.20 -9.22
C SER A 72 15.13 -12.68 -8.90
N GLY A 73 14.13 -11.86 -9.25
CA GLY A 73 12.73 -12.13 -8.97
C GLY A 73 12.31 -11.77 -7.55
N THR A 74 11.04 -11.96 -7.25
CA THR A 74 10.48 -11.84 -5.89
C THR A 74 9.89 -13.20 -5.53
N TRP A 75 10.22 -13.71 -4.35
CA TRP A 75 9.93 -15.08 -3.95
C TRP A 75 9.10 -15.12 -2.68
N ASP A 76 8.00 -15.85 -2.70
CA ASP A 76 7.31 -16.27 -1.48
C ASP A 76 7.99 -17.55 -0.97
N VAL A 77 8.40 -17.56 0.29
CA VAL A 77 8.86 -18.75 1.01
C VAL A 77 7.88 -19.05 2.13
N CYS A 78 7.45 -20.31 2.26
CA CYS A 78 6.36 -20.69 3.14
C CYS A 78 6.75 -21.89 4.02
N THR A 79 6.21 -21.93 5.26
CA THR A 79 6.58 -22.98 6.21
C THR A 79 6.02 -24.35 5.88
N ASP A 80 4.90 -24.41 5.16
CA ASP A 80 4.28 -25.68 4.78
C ASP A 80 4.40 -25.91 3.27
N ALA A 81 4.36 -27.17 2.86
CA ALA A 81 4.26 -27.56 1.46
C ALA A 81 2.95 -27.02 0.83
N GLY A 82 3.00 -26.75 -0.48
CA GLY A 82 1.89 -26.23 -1.27
C GLY A 82 1.61 -24.76 -1.05
N PHE A 83 2.61 -23.97 -0.63
CA PHE A 83 2.53 -22.53 -0.38
C PHE A 83 1.55 -22.18 0.74
N ARG A 84 1.63 -22.93 1.85
CA ARG A 84 0.76 -22.81 3.02
C ARG A 84 1.57 -22.50 4.29
N GLY A 85 0.89 -22.26 5.40
CA GLY A 85 1.52 -21.88 6.66
C GLY A 85 1.92 -20.41 6.66
N ASN A 86 2.96 -20.08 7.45
CA ASN A 86 3.50 -18.72 7.48
C ASN A 86 4.34 -18.49 6.22
N CYS A 87 4.02 -17.45 5.46
CA CYS A 87 4.74 -17.10 4.23
C CYS A 87 5.41 -15.73 4.35
N ARG A 88 6.63 -15.62 3.81
CA ARG A 88 7.38 -14.38 3.72
C ARG A 88 7.81 -14.11 2.29
N THR A 89 7.56 -12.91 1.81
CA THR A 89 8.00 -12.46 0.48
C THR A 89 9.39 -11.84 0.58
N LEU A 90 10.30 -12.30 -0.29
CA LEU A 90 11.71 -11.90 -0.35
C LEU A 90 12.01 -11.31 -1.72
N GLY A 91 12.54 -10.08 -1.75
CA GLY A 91 13.08 -9.48 -2.96
C GLY A 91 14.54 -9.86 -3.19
N PRO A 92 15.19 -9.34 -4.24
CA PRO A 92 16.63 -9.56 -4.47
C PRO A 92 17.47 -9.10 -3.27
N GLY A 93 18.38 -9.96 -2.82
CA GLY A 93 19.22 -9.68 -1.65
C GLY A 93 19.73 -10.93 -0.94
N GLU A 94 20.54 -10.69 0.10
CA GLU A 94 21.12 -11.71 0.97
C GLU A 94 20.40 -11.73 2.32
N TYR A 95 19.78 -12.85 2.64
CA TYR A 95 19.11 -13.11 3.91
C TYR A 95 19.94 -14.11 4.70
N ARG A 96 20.89 -13.59 5.48
CA ARG A 96 21.89 -14.38 6.22
C ARG A 96 21.32 -15.20 7.38
N SER A 97 20.08 -14.95 7.77
CA SER A 97 19.33 -15.78 8.72
C SER A 97 17.84 -15.68 8.41
N MET A 98 17.06 -16.66 8.90
CA MET A 98 15.60 -16.66 8.80
C MET A 98 14.92 -16.64 10.18
N PRO A 99 14.95 -15.52 10.93
CA PRO A 99 14.26 -15.44 12.21
C PRO A 99 12.77 -15.76 12.08
N GLY A 100 12.28 -16.71 12.89
CA GLY A 100 10.89 -17.18 12.87
C GLY A 100 10.54 -18.18 11.77
N MET A 101 11.46 -18.50 10.86
CA MET A 101 11.27 -19.52 9.80
C MET A 101 12.48 -20.45 9.62
N ASN A 102 13.48 -20.36 10.52
CA ASN A 102 14.67 -21.20 10.51
C ASN A 102 14.26 -22.67 10.64
N ASP A 103 14.77 -23.52 9.74
CA ASP A 103 14.44 -24.95 9.71
C ASP A 103 12.94 -25.25 9.61
N ALA A 104 12.18 -24.34 8.99
CA ALA A 104 10.73 -24.50 8.88
C ALA A 104 10.20 -24.29 7.46
N ILE A 105 11.03 -23.92 6.48
CA ILE A 105 10.56 -23.63 5.12
C ILE A 105 10.38 -24.93 4.34
N SER A 106 9.19 -25.09 3.75
CA SER A 106 8.79 -26.30 3.01
C SER A 106 8.34 -26.05 1.57
N SER A 107 8.06 -24.80 1.16
CA SER A 107 7.76 -24.47 -0.25
C SER A 107 8.19 -23.05 -0.62
N VAL A 108 8.50 -22.85 -1.91
CA VAL A 108 8.91 -21.54 -2.45
C VAL A 108 8.32 -21.30 -3.83
N ARG A 109 7.93 -20.06 -4.14
CA ARG A 109 7.44 -19.70 -5.49
C ARG A 109 7.79 -18.28 -5.86
N GLU A 110 7.89 -18.01 -7.16
CA GLU A 110 8.02 -16.64 -7.65
C GLU A 110 6.67 -15.92 -7.54
N SER A 111 6.59 -14.80 -6.82
CA SER A 111 5.35 -14.09 -6.46
C SER A 111 4.71 -13.30 -7.61
N GLY A 112 5.11 -13.57 -8.86
CA GLY A 112 4.73 -12.82 -10.07
C GLY A 112 4.61 -13.62 -11.38
N ARG A 113 4.67 -14.97 -11.37
CA ARG A 113 4.38 -15.80 -12.55
C ARG A 113 3.18 -16.69 -12.27
N GLY A 114 2.07 -16.39 -12.93
CA GLY A 114 0.85 -17.18 -12.85
C GLY A 114 1.03 -18.51 -13.57
N ASP A 115 1.31 -19.57 -12.83
CA ASP A 115 1.31 -20.94 -13.35
C ASP A 115 0.26 -21.77 -12.61
N GLY A 116 -0.99 -21.59 -13.04
CA GLY A 116 -2.10 -22.46 -12.68
C GLY A 116 -2.12 -23.71 -13.55
N ASN A 117 -1.22 -24.65 -13.28
CA ASN A 117 -1.35 -26.04 -13.74
C ASN A 117 -1.19 -26.98 -12.55
N ASN A 118 -2.30 -27.43 -11.97
CA ASN A 118 -2.34 -28.75 -11.35
C ASN A 118 -3.76 -29.36 -11.45
N PRO A 119 -3.93 -30.55 -12.05
CA PRO A 119 -5.20 -31.26 -12.12
C PRO A 119 -5.48 -32.02 -10.83
N GLY A 120 -6.72 -31.91 -10.34
CA GLY A 120 -7.36 -32.96 -9.56
C GLY A 120 -7.35 -32.80 -8.04
N ARG A 121 -8.45 -32.24 -7.49
CA ARG A 121 -9.24 -32.98 -6.48
C ARG A 121 -10.68 -32.48 -6.40
N PRO A 122 -11.69 -33.38 -6.37
CA PRO A 122 -13.11 -33.03 -6.38
C PRO A 122 -13.69 -32.98 -4.96
N GLY A 123 -14.60 -32.03 -4.73
CA GLY A 123 -15.38 -31.89 -3.48
C GLY A 123 -15.67 -30.42 -3.17
N ARG A 124 -16.61 -29.79 -3.88
CA ARG A 124 -18.03 -29.65 -3.51
C ARG A 124 -18.27 -28.46 -2.58
N ASP A 125 -18.40 -27.27 -3.17
CA ASP A 125 -19.29 -26.22 -2.67
C ASP A 125 -19.80 -25.38 -3.88
N PRO A 126 -21.11 -25.35 -4.20
CA PRO A 126 -21.63 -24.77 -5.43
C PRO A 126 -22.10 -23.31 -5.34
N ASP A 127 -21.67 -22.50 -4.35
CA ASP A 127 -22.15 -21.11 -4.21
C ASP A 127 -21.06 -20.05 -3.95
N ARG A 128 -19.88 -20.15 -4.59
CA ARG A 128 -18.94 -19.00 -4.67
C ARG A 128 -18.69 -18.62 -6.13
N GLY A 129 -19.50 -17.66 -6.58
CA GLY A 129 -19.56 -17.17 -7.95
C GLY A 129 -18.20 -16.82 -8.55
N HIS A 130 -18.02 -17.29 -9.78
CA HIS A 130 -16.96 -16.91 -10.69
C HIS A 130 -16.80 -15.38 -10.81
N GLY A 131 -15.57 -14.91 -10.55
CA GLY A 131 -15.12 -13.55 -10.83
C GLY A 131 -13.66 -13.52 -11.30
N GLY A 132 -13.25 -14.50 -12.11
CA GLY A 132 -11.94 -14.48 -12.74
C GLY A 132 -11.95 -13.61 -13.99
N TYR A 133 -11.54 -12.33 -13.88
CA TYR A 133 -11.07 -11.54 -15.02
C TYR A 133 -9.97 -10.54 -14.61
N GLY A 134 -8.70 -10.99 -14.72
CA GLY A 134 -7.80 -10.39 -15.69
C GLY A 134 -7.23 -8.97 -15.49
N ARG A 135 -7.25 -8.38 -14.28
CA ARG A 135 -6.33 -7.29 -13.92
C ARG A 135 -5.90 -7.47 -12.48
N GLY A 136 -4.87 -8.29 -12.27
CA GLY A 136 -4.33 -8.57 -10.93
C GLY A 136 -4.01 -7.26 -10.22
N GLY A 137 -4.76 -6.94 -9.18
CA GLY A 137 -4.53 -5.74 -8.37
C GLY A 137 -3.23 -5.88 -7.61
N THR A 138 -2.59 -4.76 -7.31
CA THR A 138 -1.44 -4.76 -6.41
C THR A 138 -1.61 -3.71 -5.34
N LEU A 139 -1.59 -4.17 -4.10
CA LEU A 139 -1.64 -3.37 -2.89
C LEU A 139 -0.32 -3.57 -2.14
N GLU A 140 0.25 -2.50 -1.58
CA GLU A 140 1.32 -2.59 -0.61
C GLU A 140 0.89 -1.88 0.67
N VAL A 141 0.98 -2.59 1.79
CA VAL A 141 0.63 -2.11 3.11
C VAL A 141 1.88 -1.77 3.90
N TYR A 142 1.85 -0.70 4.68
CA TYR A 142 2.99 -0.17 5.43
C TYR A 142 2.62 0.04 6.89
N SER A 143 3.58 -0.22 7.77
CA SER A 143 3.39 -0.13 9.22
C SER A 143 3.57 1.27 9.80
N GLY A 144 4.03 2.22 8.99
CA GLY A 144 4.21 3.61 9.35
C GLY A 144 3.51 4.54 8.35
N ALA A 145 3.18 5.75 8.81
CA ALA A 145 2.62 6.81 7.97
C ALA A 145 3.61 7.20 6.84
N GLY A 146 3.10 7.73 5.73
CA GLY A 146 3.95 8.15 4.61
C GLY A 146 4.63 6.98 3.87
N GLN A 147 4.09 5.75 4.02
CA GLN A 147 4.63 4.51 3.47
C GLN A 147 6.04 4.21 3.98
N ASN A 148 6.24 4.41 5.29
CA ASN A 148 7.49 4.11 5.99
C ASN A 148 7.34 2.83 6.83
N GLY A 149 8.47 2.30 7.32
CA GLY A 149 8.49 1.12 8.18
C GLY A 149 8.48 -0.21 7.41
N GLY A 150 8.01 -1.27 8.07
CA GLY A 150 7.86 -2.57 7.42
C GLY A 150 6.72 -2.53 6.40
N SER A 151 6.86 -3.25 5.29
CA SER A 151 5.81 -3.36 4.28
C SER A 151 5.53 -4.81 3.88
N ALA A 152 4.31 -5.04 3.38
CA ALA A 152 3.90 -6.30 2.77
C ALA A 152 3.12 -6.01 1.47
N ARG A 153 3.42 -6.76 0.42
CA ARG A 153 2.80 -6.59 -0.90
C ARG A 153 1.78 -7.71 -1.16
N LEU A 154 0.56 -7.32 -1.49
CA LEU A 154 -0.58 -8.19 -1.76
C LEU A 154 -0.94 -8.10 -3.25
N ASN A 155 -0.88 -9.25 -3.92
CA ASN A 155 -1.28 -9.40 -5.34
C ASN A 155 -2.56 -10.25 -5.50
N ARG A 156 -3.17 -10.65 -4.37
CA ARG A 156 -4.38 -11.47 -4.28
C ARG A 156 -5.11 -11.16 -2.98
N ASP A 157 -6.36 -11.61 -2.91
CA ASP A 157 -7.14 -11.59 -1.68
C ASP A 157 -6.39 -12.30 -0.55
N THR A 158 -6.41 -11.66 0.62
CA THR A 158 -5.79 -12.13 1.85
C THR A 158 -6.84 -11.98 2.95
N ASP A 159 -7.42 -13.10 3.34
CA ASP A 159 -8.48 -13.21 4.33
C ASP A 159 -7.98 -13.06 5.77
N ASP A 160 -6.69 -13.26 6.04
CA ASP A 160 -6.13 -13.06 7.37
C ASP A 160 -4.67 -12.56 7.29
N PHE A 161 -4.41 -11.38 7.84
CA PHE A 161 -3.08 -10.75 7.82
C PHE A 161 -2.10 -11.39 8.82
N VAL A 162 -2.58 -12.23 9.74
CA VAL A 162 -1.71 -13.09 10.56
C VAL A 162 -0.84 -13.97 9.66
N ASN A 163 -1.39 -14.46 8.54
CA ASN A 163 -0.69 -15.35 7.60
C ASN A 163 0.48 -14.68 6.85
N ILE A 164 0.51 -13.34 6.82
CA ILE A 164 1.58 -12.54 6.22
C ILE A 164 2.40 -11.77 7.28
N GLY A 165 2.15 -12.01 8.57
CA GLY A 165 2.85 -11.35 9.67
C GLY A 165 2.61 -9.84 9.77
N PHE A 166 1.50 -9.35 9.21
CA PHE A 166 1.20 -7.92 9.09
C PHE A 166 -0.12 -7.51 9.77
N ASN A 167 -0.67 -8.39 10.62
CA ASN A 167 -1.92 -8.14 11.35
C ASN A 167 -1.81 -6.91 12.24
N ASP A 168 -2.86 -6.08 12.27
CA ASP A 168 -2.98 -4.92 13.17
C ASP A 168 -1.77 -3.98 13.15
N ARG A 169 -1.20 -3.78 11.96
CA ARG A 169 -0.01 -2.94 11.79
C ARG A 169 -0.15 -1.91 10.69
N THR A 170 -1.10 -2.08 9.78
CA THR A 170 -1.17 -1.24 8.58
C THR A 170 -1.67 0.16 8.93
N THR A 171 -0.87 1.18 8.65
CA THR A 171 -1.21 2.60 8.89
C THR A 171 -1.21 3.43 7.60
N SER A 172 -0.51 2.98 6.56
CA SER A 172 -0.58 3.60 5.24
C SER A 172 -0.46 2.55 4.14
N ILE A 173 -0.93 2.86 2.94
CA ILE A 173 -0.93 1.92 1.81
C ILE A 173 -0.55 2.60 0.49
N VAL A 174 -0.14 1.79 -0.47
CA VAL A 174 -0.09 2.14 -1.89
C VAL A 174 -0.90 1.14 -2.68
N VAL A 175 -1.91 1.61 -3.39
CA VAL A 175 -2.62 0.81 -4.38
C VAL A 175 -2.03 1.14 -5.74
N TYR A 176 -1.23 0.23 -6.28
CA TYR A 176 -0.63 0.43 -7.61
C TYR A 176 -1.68 0.27 -8.71
N ASN A 177 -2.60 -0.69 -8.55
CA ASN A 177 -3.67 -0.93 -9.50
C ASN A 177 -4.79 -1.77 -8.90
N GLY A 178 -5.99 -1.61 -9.47
CA GLY A 178 -7.22 -2.21 -8.96
C GLY A 178 -7.84 -1.42 -7.81
N TYR A 179 -8.94 -1.95 -7.28
CA TYR A 179 -9.59 -1.46 -6.07
C TYR A 179 -9.49 -2.52 -5.00
N TRP A 180 -9.22 -2.11 -3.77
CA TRP A 180 -9.00 -3.00 -2.65
C TRP A 180 -9.89 -2.63 -1.48
N GLN A 181 -10.61 -3.60 -0.94
CA GLN A 181 -11.29 -3.48 0.34
C GLN A 181 -10.33 -3.94 1.43
N LEU A 182 -10.06 -3.09 2.41
CA LEU A 182 -9.33 -3.42 3.63
C LEU A 182 -10.33 -3.46 4.78
N CYS A 183 -10.16 -4.43 5.68
CA CYS A 183 -11.07 -4.71 6.78
C CYS A 183 -10.30 -4.85 8.10
N SER A 184 -10.91 -4.42 9.21
CA SER A 184 -10.29 -4.45 10.54
C SER A 184 -10.15 -5.86 11.11
N ASP A 185 -11.00 -6.78 10.67
CA ASP A 185 -11.01 -8.15 11.19
C ASP A 185 -10.65 -9.12 10.06
N SER A 186 -10.31 -10.35 10.43
CA SER A 186 -10.10 -11.44 9.47
C SER A 186 -11.40 -11.80 8.73
N ASN A 187 -11.25 -12.52 7.63
CA ASN A 187 -12.31 -12.99 6.75
C ASN A 187 -13.19 -11.85 6.19
N TYR A 188 -12.61 -10.66 6.00
CA TYR A 188 -13.28 -9.48 5.46
C TYR A 188 -14.42 -8.95 6.34
N ASN A 189 -14.26 -9.04 7.67
CA ASN A 189 -15.25 -8.60 8.65
C ASN A 189 -14.84 -7.29 9.34
N GLY A 190 -15.74 -6.77 10.19
CA GLY A 190 -15.51 -5.57 10.97
C GLY A 190 -15.70 -4.30 10.16
N VAL A 191 -14.87 -3.29 10.44
CA VAL A 191 -14.89 -2.02 9.69
C VAL A 191 -14.15 -2.24 8.38
N CYS A 192 -14.81 -2.01 7.25
CA CYS A 192 -14.22 -2.19 5.93
C CYS A 192 -14.31 -0.92 5.08
N ARG A 193 -13.26 -0.61 4.32
CA ARG A 193 -13.23 0.52 3.38
C ARG A 193 -12.55 0.13 2.08
N ILE A 194 -13.00 0.76 0.99
CA ILE A 194 -12.45 0.53 -0.36
C ILE A 194 -11.50 1.66 -0.73
N PHE A 195 -10.33 1.27 -1.22
CA PHE A 195 -9.27 2.16 -1.68
C PHE A 195 -9.03 1.94 -3.17
N GLY A 196 -8.98 3.04 -3.91
CA GLY A 196 -8.59 3.04 -5.32
C GLY A 196 -7.10 3.27 -5.51
N PRO A 197 -6.62 3.27 -6.77
CA PRO A 197 -5.22 3.51 -7.09
C PRO A 197 -4.68 4.81 -6.48
N GLY A 198 -3.47 4.77 -5.95
CA GLY A 198 -2.81 5.92 -5.32
C GLY A 198 -2.09 5.57 -4.02
N ARG A 199 -1.40 6.56 -3.44
CA ARG A 199 -0.82 6.50 -2.10
C ARG A 199 -1.88 7.01 -1.12
N HIS A 200 -2.08 6.29 -0.02
CA HIS A 200 -3.03 6.67 1.02
C HIS A 200 -2.31 6.63 2.37
N ASP A 201 -2.14 7.81 2.96
CA ASP A 201 -1.55 7.98 4.30
C ASP A 201 -2.58 7.88 5.42
N ASP A 202 -3.86 7.92 5.06
CA ASP A 202 -5.00 7.86 5.98
C ASP A 202 -5.96 6.75 5.56
N LEU A 203 -6.07 5.72 6.40
CA LEU A 203 -6.99 4.61 6.23
C LEU A 203 -8.32 4.84 6.96
N GLY A 204 -8.41 5.94 7.69
CA GLY A 204 -9.50 6.39 8.54
C GLY A 204 -9.80 5.47 9.71
N ARG A 205 -10.78 5.94 10.49
CA ARG A 205 -11.17 5.33 11.75
C ARG A 205 -11.53 3.85 11.57
N GLY A 206 -10.95 3.01 12.42
CA GLY A 206 -11.21 1.57 12.47
C GLY A 206 -10.28 0.71 11.62
N LEU A 207 -9.51 1.30 10.70
CA LEU A 207 -8.50 0.58 9.92
C LEU A 207 -7.07 0.95 10.27
N ASP A 208 -6.82 2.18 10.73
CA ASP A 208 -5.46 2.60 11.11
C ASP A 208 -4.89 1.73 12.24
N GLY A 209 -3.79 1.03 11.94
CA GLY A 209 -3.14 0.07 12.83
C GLY A 209 -3.99 -1.17 13.14
N ARG A 210 -5.05 -1.44 12.38
CA ARG A 210 -6.03 -2.51 12.69
C ARG A 210 -6.37 -3.39 11.50
N VAL A 211 -5.79 -3.15 10.32
CA VAL A 211 -6.12 -3.96 9.14
C VAL A 211 -5.72 -5.42 9.37
N SER A 212 -6.68 -6.32 9.23
CA SER A 212 -6.52 -7.76 9.42
C SER A 212 -6.94 -8.59 8.21
N SER A 213 -7.56 -7.99 7.18
CA SER A 213 -7.79 -8.66 5.89
C SER A 213 -7.94 -7.65 4.74
N ALA A 214 -7.68 -8.10 3.51
CA ALA A 214 -7.85 -7.29 2.31
C ALA A 214 -8.21 -8.12 1.09
N ARG A 215 -9.14 -7.65 0.26
CA ARG A 215 -9.53 -8.29 -1.00
C ARG A 215 -9.67 -7.31 -2.14
N MET A 216 -9.48 -7.80 -3.35
CA MET A 216 -9.79 -7.06 -4.56
C MET A 216 -11.30 -6.87 -4.69
N VAL A 217 -11.69 -5.71 -5.21
CA VAL A 217 -13.08 -5.35 -5.49
C VAL A 217 -13.23 -5.05 -6.97
N ASP A 218 -14.33 -5.51 -7.57
CA ASP A 218 -14.66 -5.16 -8.95
C ASP A 218 -14.85 -3.64 -9.08
N GLU A 219 -14.32 -3.04 -10.13
CA GLU A 219 -14.38 -1.58 -10.32
C GLU A 219 -15.82 -1.06 -10.35
N ARG A 220 -16.80 -1.83 -10.84
CA ARG A 220 -18.21 -1.41 -10.85
C ARG A 220 -18.79 -1.43 -9.43
N GLU A 221 -18.39 -2.40 -8.61
CA GLU A 221 -18.76 -2.49 -7.20
C GLU A 221 -18.12 -1.36 -6.38
N ALA A 222 -16.83 -1.12 -6.58
CA ALA A 222 -16.10 -0.03 -5.95
C ALA A 222 -16.73 1.34 -6.26
N ARG A 223 -17.07 1.59 -7.53
CA ARG A 223 -17.75 2.82 -7.96
C ARG A 223 -19.15 2.95 -7.36
N ARG A 224 -19.91 1.86 -7.25
CA ARG A 224 -21.26 1.89 -6.64
C ARG A 224 -21.21 2.26 -5.16
N GLN A 225 -20.21 1.76 -4.43
CA GLN A 225 -20.05 2.05 -3.00
C GLN A 225 -19.51 3.46 -2.76
N GLN A 226 -18.54 3.92 -3.59
CA GLN A 226 -18.12 5.33 -3.62
C GLN A 226 -19.28 6.27 -3.99
N GLN A 227 -20.20 5.83 -4.85
CA GLN A 227 -21.39 6.59 -5.22
C GLN A 227 -22.42 6.64 -4.09
N TYR A 228 -22.52 5.61 -3.25
CA TYR A 228 -23.38 5.60 -2.05
C TYR A 228 -22.82 6.52 -0.94
N ASP A 229 -21.51 6.51 -0.69
CA ASP A 229 -20.85 7.49 0.19
C ASP A 229 -20.99 8.93 -0.36
N ASN A 230 -20.86 9.11 -1.67
CA ASN A 230 -21.11 10.39 -2.33
C ASN A 230 -22.59 10.76 -2.40
N GLN A 231 -23.54 9.87 -2.18
CA GLN A 231 -24.98 10.19 -2.25
C GLN A 231 -25.45 11.03 -1.05
N TYR A 232 -24.64 11.10 0.01
CA TYR A 232 -24.76 12.09 1.09
C TYR A 232 -24.03 13.42 0.79
N GLN A 233 -23.22 13.47 -0.28
CA GLN A 233 -22.64 14.68 -0.88
C GLN A 233 -23.54 15.13 -2.06
N ARG A 234 -24.60 15.88 -1.75
CA ARG A 234 -25.55 16.37 -2.75
C ARG A 234 -24.84 17.17 -3.88
N PRO A 235 -25.24 17.06 -5.16
CA PRO A 235 -24.69 17.89 -6.23
C PRO A 235 -25.01 19.37 -5.98
N GLN A 236 -24.01 20.24 -6.13
CA GLN A 236 -24.24 21.68 -6.30
C GLN A 236 -25.00 21.87 -7.61
N TYR A 237 -26.24 22.35 -7.55
CA TYR A 237 -26.92 22.87 -8.73
C TYR A 237 -26.17 24.10 -9.23
N ASP A 238 -25.94 24.19 -10.55
CA ASP A 238 -25.30 25.31 -11.23
C ASP A 238 -25.76 26.66 -10.66
N GLN A 239 -24.84 27.35 -9.98
CA GLN A 239 -25.06 28.73 -9.57
C GLN A 239 -24.92 29.65 -10.79
N PRO A 240 -25.82 30.62 -10.99
CA PRO A 240 -25.64 31.66 -12.01
C PRO A 240 -24.30 32.37 -11.81
N GLN A 241 -23.61 32.69 -12.92
CA GLN A 241 -22.32 33.39 -12.90
C GLN A 241 -22.46 34.78 -12.24
N TYR A 242 -22.03 34.88 -10.99
CA TYR A 242 -21.78 36.15 -10.32
C TYR A 242 -20.36 36.64 -10.64
N PRO A 243 -20.13 37.98 -10.65
CA PRO A 243 -18.86 38.55 -11.08
C PRO A 243 -17.71 38.04 -10.19
N GLN A 244 -16.53 37.84 -10.79
CA GLN A 244 -15.33 37.40 -10.07
C GLN A 244 -14.98 38.38 -8.94
N TYR A 245 -15.43 38.07 -7.74
CA TYR A 245 -14.87 38.63 -6.52
C TYR A 245 -13.53 37.95 -6.28
N GLN A 246 -12.49 38.77 -6.20
CA GLN A 246 -11.17 38.36 -5.70
C GLN A 246 -11.36 37.50 -4.45
N GLN A 247 -10.81 36.28 -4.46
CA GLN A 247 -10.95 35.31 -3.39
C GLN A 247 -10.66 35.97 -2.03
N PRO A 248 -11.60 35.96 -1.07
CA PRO A 248 -11.32 36.47 0.26
C PRO A 248 -10.33 35.52 0.94
N GLN A 249 -9.26 36.08 1.48
CA GLN A 249 -8.35 35.42 2.41
C GLN A 249 -9.17 34.87 3.58
N TYR A 250 -9.50 33.57 3.58
CA TYR A 250 -10.11 32.91 4.74
C TYR A 250 -9.05 32.78 5.84
N GLN A 251 -8.87 33.92 6.51
CA GLN A 251 -8.54 34.15 7.90
C GLN A 251 -8.25 32.91 8.75
N GLN A 252 -6.98 32.80 9.15
CA GLN A 252 -6.51 32.17 10.38
C GLN A 252 -7.14 32.82 11.63
N ARG A 253 -8.46 32.71 11.81
CA ARG A 253 -9.23 33.35 12.90
C ARG A 253 -10.07 32.39 13.73
N GLY A 254 -9.70 31.11 13.79
CA GLY A 254 -10.26 30.22 14.81
C GLY A 254 -9.73 30.61 16.20
N ALA A 255 -10.54 30.53 17.25
CA ALA A 255 -10.07 30.65 18.63
C ALA A 255 -8.91 29.68 18.94
N VAL A 256 -8.84 28.55 18.25
CA VAL A 256 -7.71 27.63 18.19
C VAL A 256 -7.50 27.11 16.77
N LEU A 257 -6.25 26.94 16.37
CA LEU A 257 -5.82 26.42 15.07
C LEU A 257 -4.94 25.18 15.30
N LEU A 258 -5.32 24.05 14.74
CA LEU A 258 -4.51 22.82 14.76
C LEU A 258 -3.83 22.63 13.40
N PHE A 259 -2.55 22.28 13.40
CA PHE A 259 -1.76 22.10 12.18
C PHE A 259 -1.24 20.66 12.08
N PRO A 260 -1.28 20.05 10.88
CA PRO A 260 -0.89 18.65 10.69
C PRO A 260 0.63 18.43 10.77
N GLU A 261 1.41 19.50 10.63
CA GLU A 261 2.87 19.47 10.66
C GLU A 261 3.42 20.36 11.77
N ALA A 262 4.64 20.08 12.21
CA ALA A 262 5.38 20.93 13.14
C ALA A 262 5.69 22.32 12.53
N GLY A 263 5.74 23.34 13.38
CA GLY A 263 6.05 24.71 12.98
C GLY A 263 4.93 25.40 12.19
N MET A 264 3.68 25.06 12.47
CA MET A 264 2.46 25.68 11.91
C MET A 264 2.38 25.54 10.39
N ARG A 265 2.73 24.35 9.88
CA ARG A 265 2.72 24.02 8.46
C ARG A 265 1.53 23.13 8.09
N GLY A 266 1.23 23.11 6.79
CA GLY A 266 0.04 22.44 6.25
C GLY A 266 -1.23 23.29 6.38
N GLU A 267 -2.35 22.74 5.91
CA GLU A 267 -3.67 23.38 6.02
C GLU A 267 -4.18 23.27 7.47
N PRO A 268 -4.42 24.40 8.16
CA PRO A 268 -4.88 24.35 9.55
C PRO A 268 -6.36 24.04 9.66
N LEU A 269 -6.72 23.28 10.69
CA LEU A 269 -8.09 23.22 11.18
C LEU A 269 -8.35 24.37 12.16
N ALA A 270 -9.20 25.31 11.78
CA ALA A 270 -9.66 26.40 12.65
C ALA A 270 -10.93 26.02 13.42
N LEU A 271 -10.93 26.21 14.74
CA LEU A 271 -12.05 25.93 15.62
C LEU A 271 -12.34 27.12 16.54
N ASP A 272 -13.61 27.49 16.63
CA ASP A 272 -14.12 28.53 17.56
C ASP A 272 -14.91 27.95 18.74
N ARG A 273 -15.10 26.64 18.74
CA ARG A 273 -15.93 25.90 19.69
C ARG A 273 -15.31 24.57 20.05
N ASN A 274 -15.84 23.96 21.09
CA ASN A 274 -15.47 22.60 21.48
C ASN A 274 -15.64 21.65 20.29
N ALA A 275 -14.70 20.72 20.17
CA ALA A 275 -14.78 19.59 19.27
C ALA A 275 -14.72 18.33 20.15
N GLU A 276 -15.87 17.70 20.38
CA GLU A 276 -15.92 16.43 21.12
C GLU A 276 -15.19 15.30 20.37
N ASP A 277 -15.10 15.39 19.04
CA ASP A 277 -14.49 14.34 18.21
C ASP A 277 -13.91 14.97 16.95
N LEU A 278 -12.59 14.96 16.82
CA LEU A 278 -11.87 15.51 15.68
C LEU A 278 -12.01 14.69 14.40
N VAL A 279 -12.54 13.46 14.48
CA VAL A 279 -12.94 12.68 13.29
C VAL A 279 -13.97 13.47 12.47
N ARG A 280 -14.86 14.23 13.11
CA ARG A 280 -15.89 15.05 12.42
C ARG A 280 -15.30 16.17 11.58
N TYR A 281 -14.04 16.53 11.83
CA TYR A 281 -13.30 17.57 11.14
C TYR A 281 -12.17 16.98 10.27
N ASN A 282 -12.11 15.65 10.14
CA ASN A 282 -11.05 14.93 9.44
C ASN A 282 -9.62 15.26 9.97
N PHE A 283 -9.51 15.49 11.28
CA PHE A 283 -8.27 15.98 11.91
C PHE A 283 -7.89 15.19 13.18
N ASN A 284 -8.49 14.01 13.38
CA ASN A 284 -8.19 13.16 14.52
C ASN A 284 -6.72 12.73 14.48
N ASP A 285 -6.00 12.87 15.60
CA ASP A 285 -4.62 12.40 15.76
C ASP A 285 -3.64 13.00 14.74
N ARG A 286 -3.98 14.14 14.14
CA ARG A 286 -3.15 14.81 13.12
C ARG A 286 -2.37 15.98 13.65
N ALA A 287 -2.77 16.56 14.78
CA ALA A 287 -2.15 17.77 15.28
C ALA A 287 -0.68 17.53 15.67
N SER A 288 0.23 18.24 15.02
CA SER A 288 1.67 18.29 15.33
C SER A 288 2.11 19.69 15.81
N SER A 289 1.36 20.74 15.49
CA SER A 289 1.50 22.06 16.11
C SER A 289 0.15 22.74 16.30
N ILE A 290 0.11 23.72 17.20
CA ILE A 290 -1.14 24.40 17.60
C ILE A 290 -0.91 25.89 17.82
N VAL A 291 -1.88 26.70 17.44
CA VAL A 291 -1.95 28.12 17.80
C VAL A 291 -3.25 28.34 18.56
N VAL A 292 -3.15 28.85 19.78
CA VAL A 292 -4.31 29.22 20.60
C VAL A 292 -4.44 30.74 20.57
N ASN A 293 -5.43 31.24 19.82
CA ASN A 293 -5.68 32.67 19.70
C ASN A 293 -6.47 33.20 20.90
N GLU A 294 -7.42 32.42 21.43
CA GLU A 294 -8.34 32.88 22.48
C GLU A 294 -8.69 31.80 23.51
N GLY A 295 -8.58 32.16 24.80
CA GLY A 295 -8.98 31.32 25.93
C GLY A 295 -8.00 30.20 26.26
N GLN A 296 -8.34 29.38 27.25
CA GLN A 296 -7.63 28.14 27.55
C GLN A 296 -8.40 26.95 26.98
N TRP A 297 -7.66 26.00 26.43
CA TRP A 297 -8.21 24.80 25.81
C TRP A 297 -7.64 23.56 26.50
N GLU A 298 -8.51 22.63 26.86
CA GLU A 298 -8.11 21.27 27.23
C GLU A 298 -8.12 20.43 25.97
N VAL A 299 -6.96 19.92 25.57
CA VAL A 299 -6.78 18.98 24.46
C VAL A 299 -6.59 17.58 25.04
N CYS A 300 -7.23 16.58 24.45
CA CYS A 300 -7.27 15.22 24.98
C CYS A 300 -6.91 14.19 23.91
N SER A 301 -6.25 13.12 24.35
CA SER A 301 -5.79 12.04 23.45
C SER A 301 -6.93 11.23 22.85
N ASP A 302 -8.08 11.21 23.51
CA ASP A 302 -9.24 10.44 23.09
C ASP A 302 -10.42 11.38 22.81
N SER A 303 -11.46 10.85 22.18
CA SER A 303 -12.69 11.61 21.93
C SER A 303 -13.49 11.84 23.23
N ASN A 304 -14.42 12.78 23.16
CA ASN A 304 -15.29 13.22 24.25
C ASN A 304 -14.53 13.68 25.50
N PHE A 305 -13.31 14.23 25.33
CA PHE A 305 -12.48 14.77 26.39
C PHE A 305 -11.96 13.72 27.39
N HIS A 306 -11.56 12.54 26.90
CA HIS A 306 -11.01 11.44 27.71
C HIS A 306 -9.53 11.15 27.38
N GLY A 307 -8.96 10.23 28.14
CA GLY A 307 -7.57 9.81 27.96
C GLY A 307 -6.60 10.76 28.64
N ARG A 308 -5.46 11.00 28.00
CA ARG A 308 -4.47 11.96 28.48
C ARG A 308 -4.86 13.36 28.02
N CYS A 309 -5.12 14.25 28.98
CA CYS A 309 -5.51 15.63 28.68
C CYS A 309 -4.44 16.62 29.16
N GLU A 310 -4.23 17.67 28.37
CA GLU A 310 -3.37 18.81 28.68
C GLU A 310 -4.13 20.12 28.49
N VAL A 311 -3.91 21.08 29.38
CA VAL A 311 -4.48 22.43 29.24
C VAL A 311 -3.45 23.33 28.60
N ILE A 312 -3.81 23.92 27.46
CA ILE A 312 -2.98 24.80 26.65
C ILE A 312 -3.62 26.19 26.65
N GLY A 313 -2.83 27.19 27.02
CA GLY A 313 -3.24 28.60 27.00
C GLY A 313 -2.87 29.31 25.69
N PRO A 314 -3.24 30.59 25.56
CA PRO A 314 -2.93 31.39 24.37
C PRO A 314 -1.44 31.39 24.03
N GLY A 315 -1.11 31.23 22.75
CA GLY A 315 0.26 31.17 22.27
C GLY A 315 0.44 30.26 21.04
N GLU A 316 1.66 30.24 20.52
CA GLU A 316 2.08 29.39 19.41
C GLU A 316 2.99 28.26 19.90
N TYR A 317 2.62 27.02 19.57
CA TYR A 317 3.34 25.82 19.99
C TYR A 317 3.76 25.05 18.74
N GLY A 318 5.00 25.26 18.31
CA GLY A 318 5.54 24.67 17.09
C GLY A 318 5.71 23.14 17.13
N ARG A 319 5.59 22.51 18.30
CA ARG A 319 5.54 21.05 18.52
C ARG A 319 4.67 20.73 19.72
N LEU A 320 3.95 19.62 19.67
CA LEU A 320 3.06 19.16 20.74
C LEU A 320 3.71 18.15 21.68
N ASN A 321 4.94 17.71 21.38
CA ASN A 321 5.75 16.83 22.23
C ASN A 321 4.98 15.57 22.68
N SER A 322 4.54 15.52 23.93
CA SER A 322 3.78 14.41 24.50
C SER A 322 2.35 14.28 23.98
N MET A 323 1.86 15.23 23.18
CA MET A 323 0.55 15.21 22.52
C MET A 323 0.67 15.16 20.98
N GLU A 324 1.86 14.88 20.45
CA GLU A 324 2.11 14.82 19.01
C GLU A 324 1.28 13.72 18.33
N ASN A 325 0.48 14.08 17.33
CA ASN A 325 -0.38 13.16 16.58
C ASN A 325 -1.28 12.31 17.48
N GLN A 326 -1.77 12.90 18.58
CA GLN A 326 -2.62 12.22 19.55
C GLN A 326 -3.90 12.99 19.87
N ILE A 327 -4.02 14.27 19.48
CA ILE A 327 -5.20 15.05 19.85
C ILE A 327 -6.43 14.53 19.08
N SER A 328 -7.43 14.05 19.83
CA SER A 328 -8.70 13.53 19.32
C SER A 328 -9.92 14.35 19.74
N SER A 329 -9.80 15.17 20.79
CA SER A 329 -10.84 16.13 21.17
C SER A 329 -10.25 17.35 21.87
N LEU A 330 -11.00 18.45 21.86
CA LEU A 330 -10.62 19.66 22.58
C LEU A 330 -11.82 20.51 22.98
N ARG A 331 -11.75 21.09 24.17
CA ARG A 331 -12.79 22.00 24.66
C ARG A 331 -12.19 23.22 25.34
N ARG A 332 -12.96 24.29 25.35
CA ARG A 332 -12.63 25.48 26.12
C ARG A 332 -12.77 25.16 27.62
N VAL A 333 -11.72 25.46 28.38
CA VAL A 333 -11.76 25.47 29.84
C VAL A 333 -12.48 26.76 30.25
N ARG A 334 -13.48 26.63 31.13
CA ARG A 334 -14.28 27.76 31.61
C ARG A 334 -13.68 28.38 32.86
#